data_AF-A0A453AV28-F1
#
_entry.id   AF-A0A453AV28-F1
#
_cell.length_a   1.000
_cell.length_b   1.000
_cell.length_c   1.000
_cell.angle_alpha   90.00
_cell.angle_beta   90.00
_cell.angle_gamma   90.00
#
_symmetry.space_group_name_H-M   'P 1'
#
loop_
_entity.id
_entity.type
_entity.pdbx_description
1 polymer ?
#
loop_
_entity_poly.entity_id
_entity_poly.type
_entity_poly.pdbx_seq_one_letter_code
_entity_poly.pdbx_strand_id
1 'polypeptide(L)'
;KNNSIGEHIRMTIRGLNGRDGRTHLARTTQGLLVLLNKKTDAVFVVNPVTGTRTDLPPVTTLLAGYRRSDVFPRWPRELHFGAQLTDDSAVVINFGGHRLLGVARPGDEQWTKVECGHRTRGPVSSFTGRVYCVVRKTAMVVETSPDHPPRLAKAPHNPFGSMP
;
A
#
# COMPACT_ATOMS: atom_id res chain seq x y z
N LYS A 1 7.57 -29.53 28.46
CA LYS A 1 6.11 -29.46 28.21
C LYS A 1 5.73 -27.99 28.11
N ASN A 2 5.42 -27.49 26.92
CA ASN A 2 4.81 -26.17 26.71
C ASN A 2 3.53 -26.40 25.92
N ASN A 3 2.39 -26.46 26.61
CA ASN A 3 1.06 -26.50 25.99
C ASN A 3 0.67 -25.06 25.65
N SER A 4 1.10 -24.56 24.49
CA SER A 4 0.53 -23.35 23.92
C SER A 4 -0.82 -23.70 23.32
N ILE A 5 -1.91 -23.36 24.02
CA ILE A 5 -3.26 -23.33 23.47
C ILE A 5 -3.31 -22.11 22.53
N GLY A 6 -2.72 -22.26 21.34
CA GLY A 6 -2.82 -21.24 20.30
C GLY A 6 -4.20 -21.32 19.67
N GLU A 7 -5.15 -20.53 20.14
CA GLU A 7 -6.43 -20.38 19.45
C GLU A 7 -6.19 -19.75 18.08
N HIS A 8 -6.55 -20.47 17.02
CA HIS A 8 -6.37 -20.04 15.65
C HIS A 8 -7.61 -19.27 15.17
N ILE A 9 -7.47 -17.97 14.94
CA ILE A 9 -8.53 -17.16 14.33
C ILE A 9 -8.61 -17.52 12.84
N ARG A 10 -9.62 -18.30 12.45
CA ARG A 10 -9.92 -18.60 11.05
C ARG A 10 -11.06 -17.69 10.58
N MET A 11 -10.73 -16.61 9.89
CA MET A 11 -11.72 -15.74 9.26
C MET A 11 -11.83 -16.02 7.77
N THR A 12 -13.05 -16.23 7.28
CA THR A 12 -13.33 -16.21 5.84
C THR A 12 -13.73 -14.80 5.44
N ILE A 13 -12.80 -14.05 4.86
CA ILE A 13 -13.12 -12.76 4.24
C ILE A 13 -13.85 -13.06 2.93
N ARG A 14 -15.18 -12.90 2.95
CA ARG A 14 -16.03 -13.09 1.77
C ARG A 14 -15.56 -12.15 0.65
N GLY A 15 -15.29 -12.70 -0.54
CA GLY A 15 -14.81 -11.93 -1.68
C GLY A 15 -13.30 -11.98 -1.95
N LEU A 16 -12.50 -12.68 -1.15
CA LEU A 16 -11.05 -12.88 -1.40
C LEU A 16 -10.69 -14.13 -2.20
N ASN A 17 -11.62 -15.06 -2.32
CA ASN A 17 -11.60 -16.13 -3.31
C ASN A 17 -11.56 -15.46 -4.68
N GLY A 18 -10.43 -15.51 -5.39
CA GLY A 18 -10.18 -14.78 -6.65
C GLY A 18 -11.23 -14.93 -7.78
N ARG A 19 -12.28 -15.73 -7.57
CA ARG A 19 -13.54 -15.79 -8.34
C ARG A 19 -14.39 -14.53 -8.20
N ASP A 20 -14.37 -13.85 -7.05
CA ASP A 20 -15.18 -12.64 -6.79
C ASP A 20 -14.53 -11.37 -7.35
N GLY A 21 -13.40 -11.52 -8.05
CA GLY A 21 -12.71 -10.43 -8.73
C GLY A 21 -11.84 -9.58 -7.83
N ARG A 22 -11.69 -9.86 -6.53
CA ARG A 22 -10.76 -9.10 -5.66
C ARG A 22 -9.38 -9.74 -5.63
N THR A 23 -8.35 -8.94 -5.40
CA THR A 23 -6.96 -9.38 -5.29
C THR A 23 -6.28 -8.64 -4.15
N HIS A 24 -5.55 -9.39 -3.33
CA HIS A 24 -4.74 -8.84 -2.27
C HIS A 24 -3.55 -8.11 -2.87
N LEU A 25 -3.42 -6.81 -2.58
CA LEU A 25 -2.28 -6.00 -2.97
C LEU A 25 -1.17 -6.14 -1.94
N ALA A 26 -1.44 -5.81 -0.68
CA ALA A 26 -0.42 -5.77 0.35
C ALA A 26 -1.00 -5.89 1.77
N ARG A 27 -0.13 -6.24 2.71
CA ARG A 27 -0.40 -6.15 4.15
C ARG A 27 0.33 -4.95 4.72
N THR A 28 -0.38 -4.20 5.55
CA THR A 28 0.16 -3.08 6.33
C THR A 28 0.93 -3.61 7.55
N THR A 29 1.71 -2.77 8.22
CA THR A 29 2.42 -3.18 9.45
C THR A 29 1.46 -3.41 10.60
N GLN A 30 0.31 -2.72 10.59
CA GLN A 30 -0.79 -2.93 11.54
C GLN A 30 -1.59 -4.22 11.28
N GLY A 31 -1.24 -5.00 10.26
CA GLY A 31 -1.94 -6.25 9.93
C GLY A 31 -3.24 -6.07 9.12
N LEU A 32 -3.56 -4.85 8.69
CA LEU A 32 -4.68 -4.59 7.77
C LEU A 32 -4.33 -5.08 6.35
N LEU A 33 -5.34 -5.57 5.63
CA LEU A 33 -5.23 -6.03 4.26
C LEU A 33 -5.66 -4.93 3.29
N VAL A 34 -4.85 -4.65 2.28
CA VAL A 34 -5.20 -3.74 1.18
C VAL A 34 -5.57 -4.58 -0.04
N LEU A 35 -6.79 -4.40 -0.53
CA LEU A 35 -7.41 -5.20 -1.56
C LEU A 35 -7.79 -4.34 -2.76
N LEU A 36 -7.69 -4.91 -3.96
CA LEU A 36 -8.14 -4.30 -5.22
C LEU A 36 -9.31 -5.10 -5.78
N ASN A 37 -10.38 -4.41 -6.19
CA ASN A 37 -11.40 -4.99 -7.06
C ASN A 37 -10.91 -4.93 -8.52
N LYS A 38 -10.69 -6.08 -9.14
CA LYS A 38 -10.19 -6.16 -10.52
C LYS A 38 -11.18 -5.64 -11.56
N LYS A 39 -12.48 -5.59 -11.24
CA LYS A 39 -13.54 -5.13 -12.16
C LYS A 39 -13.75 -3.63 -12.10
N THR A 40 -13.68 -3.04 -10.91
CA THR A 40 -14.03 -1.62 -10.68
C THR A 40 -12.84 -0.75 -10.31
N ASP A 41 -11.67 -1.33 -10.10
CA ASP A 41 -10.45 -0.66 -9.64
C ASP A 41 -10.52 0.01 -8.29
N ALA A 42 -11.64 -0.20 -7.58
CA ALA A 42 -11.82 0.23 -6.21
C ALA A 42 -10.83 -0.48 -5.29
N VAL A 43 -10.27 0.27 -4.35
CA VAL A 43 -9.36 -0.24 -3.33
C VAL A 43 -10.05 -0.22 -1.99
N PHE A 44 -9.78 -1.23 -1.17
CA PHE A 44 -10.37 -1.37 0.15
C PHE A 44 -9.30 -1.75 1.17
N VAL A 45 -9.40 -1.18 2.36
CA VAL A 45 -8.64 -1.60 3.54
C VAL A 45 -9.54 -2.41 4.43
N VAL A 46 -9.11 -3.61 4.81
CA VAL A 46 -9.87 -4.53 5.65
C VAL A 46 -9.08 -4.87 6.90
N ASN A 47 -9.74 -4.72 8.04
CA ASN A 47 -9.25 -5.28 9.29
C ASN A 47 -9.68 -6.76 9.37
N PRO A 48 -8.75 -7.72 9.32
CA PRO A 48 -9.08 -9.15 9.31
C PRO A 48 -9.54 -9.67 10.69
N VAL A 49 -9.41 -8.89 11.76
CA VAL A 49 -9.87 -9.27 13.10
C VAL A 49 -11.29 -8.79 13.32
N THR A 50 -11.57 -7.52 12.99
CA THR A 50 -12.89 -6.91 13.22
C THR A 50 -13.84 -7.07 12.03
N GLY A 51 -13.32 -7.41 10.85
CA GLY A 51 -14.09 -7.40 9.60
C GLY A 51 -14.41 -5.99 9.07
N THR A 52 -13.94 -4.94 9.75
CA THR A 52 -14.17 -3.55 9.33
C THR A 52 -13.56 -3.32 7.95
N ARG A 53 -14.32 -2.68 7.07
CA ARG A 53 -13.90 -2.31 5.72
C ARG A 53 -13.95 -0.80 5.56
N THR A 54 -12.90 -0.25 4.97
CA THR A 54 -12.80 1.16 4.58
C THR A 54 -12.59 1.23 3.08
N ASP A 55 -13.43 2.00 2.40
CA ASP A 55 -13.35 2.18 0.95
C ASP A 55 -12.45 3.37 0.60
N LEU A 56 -11.69 3.21 -0.48
CA LEU A 56 -10.83 4.22 -1.08
C LEU A 56 -11.24 4.47 -2.54
N PRO A 57 -10.83 5.61 -3.12
CA PRO A 57 -11.12 5.88 -4.53
C PRO A 57 -10.55 4.77 -5.44
N PRO A 58 -11.10 4.61 -6.66
CA PRO A 58 -10.53 3.71 -7.65
C PRO A 58 -9.12 4.14 -8.07
N VAL A 59 -8.22 3.20 -8.32
CA VAL A 59 -6.84 3.51 -8.78
C VAL A 59 -6.77 4.00 -10.22
N THR A 60 -7.90 4.19 -10.90
CA THR A 60 -7.97 4.58 -12.32
C THR A 60 -7.19 5.86 -12.61
N THR A 61 -7.30 6.88 -11.75
CA THR A 61 -6.56 8.15 -11.89
C THR A 61 -5.06 7.95 -11.73
N LEU A 62 -4.66 7.08 -10.80
CA LEU A 62 -3.25 6.76 -10.55
C LEU A 62 -2.62 5.96 -11.70
N LEU A 63 -3.42 5.14 -12.39
CA LEU A 63 -3.03 4.35 -13.54
C LEU A 63 -3.10 5.13 -14.86
N ALA A 64 -3.53 6.39 -14.86
CA ALA A 64 -3.60 7.19 -16.06
C ALA A 64 -2.24 7.22 -16.78
N GLY A 65 -2.24 6.84 -18.06
CA GLY A 65 -1.01 6.72 -18.86
C GLY A 65 -0.26 5.39 -18.74
N TYR A 66 -0.73 4.45 -17.91
CA TYR A 66 -0.20 3.09 -17.81
C TYR A 66 -1.21 2.08 -18.33
N ARG A 67 -0.75 1.02 -19.01
CA ARG A 67 -1.63 -0.11 -19.26
C ARG A 67 -1.78 -0.89 -17.95
N ARG A 68 -3.02 -1.22 -17.62
CA ARG A 68 -3.35 -2.02 -16.44
C ARG A 68 -2.54 -3.32 -16.34
N SER A 69 -2.31 -3.97 -17.49
CA SER A 69 -1.51 -5.20 -17.59
C SER A 69 -0.06 -5.02 -17.15
N ASP A 70 0.47 -3.81 -17.30
CA ASP A 70 1.85 -3.49 -16.96
C ASP A 70 1.98 -3.39 -15.44
N VAL A 71 0.99 -2.78 -14.78
CA VAL A 71 0.98 -2.58 -13.32
C VAL A 71 0.51 -3.82 -12.56
N PHE A 72 -0.43 -4.59 -13.11
CA PHE A 72 -0.94 -5.84 -12.52
C PHE A 72 -0.69 -7.04 -13.45
N PRO A 73 0.57 -7.45 -13.67
CA PRO A 73 0.88 -8.60 -14.49
C PRO A 73 0.23 -9.87 -13.96
N ARG A 74 -0.16 -10.75 -14.89
CA ARG A 74 -0.84 -12.02 -14.59
C ARG A 74 0.05 -13.02 -13.84
N TRP A 75 1.36 -12.78 -13.79
CA TRP A 75 2.36 -13.68 -13.21
C TRP A 75 2.98 -13.08 -11.93
N PRO A 76 3.08 -13.85 -10.83
CA PRO A 76 3.36 -13.33 -9.49
C PRO A 76 4.83 -12.98 -9.22
N ARG A 77 5.72 -13.03 -10.22
CA ARG A 77 7.18 -13.01 -9.96
C ARG A 77 7.79 -11.63 -9.65
N GLU A 78 7.07 -10.52 -9.85
CA GLU A 78 7.69 -9.19 -9.80
C GLU A 78 6.95 -8.11 -8.99
N LEU A 79 5.75 -8.41 -8.48
CA LEU A 79 4.93 -7.40 -7.81
C LEU A 79 5.21 -7.33 -6.32
N HIS A 80 6.21 -6.52 -5.96
CA HIS A 80 6.34 -5.99 -4.60
C HIS A 80 5.34 -4.84 -4.41
N PHE A 81 4.06 -5.16 -4.40
CA PHE A 81 3.08 -4.22 -3.88
C PHE A 81 3.33 -4.02 -2.39
N GLY A 82 3.42 -2.76 -1.98
CA GLY A 82 3.48 -2.39 -0.58
C GLY A 82 2.36 -1.41 -0.29
N ALA A 83 1.79 -1.47 0.90
CA ALA A 83 0.88 -0.44 1.35
C ALA A 83 1.08 -0.17 2.83
N GLN A 84 0.97 1.10 3.22
CA GLN A 84 1.00 1.52 4.62
C GLN A 84 0.06 2.67 4.90
N LEU A 85 -0.26 2.83 6.18
CA LEU A 85 -1.01 3.97 6.67
C LEU A 85 -0.06 4.98 7.31
N THR A 86 -0.38 6.25 7.11
CA THR A 86 0.10 7.37 7.92
C THR A 86 -0.78 7.55 9.16
N ASP A 87 -0.34 8.35 10.14
CA ASP A 87 -1.13 8.66 11.35
C ASP A 87 -2.45 9.35 11.04
N ASP A 88 -2.50 10.17 9.99
CA ASP A 88 -3.74 10.82 9.52
C ASP A 88 -4.61 9.89 8.67
N SER A 89 -4.40 8.57 8.78
CA SER A 89 -5.16 7.51 8.08
C SER A 89 -5.08 7.55 6.55
N ALA A 90 -4.12 8.29 5.99
CA ALA A 90 -3.85 8.22 4.56
C ALA A 90 -3.20 6.88 4.22
N VAL A 91 -3.66 6.28 3.14
CA VAL A 91 -3.17 5.00 2.65
C VAL A 91 -2.20 5.29 1.52
N VAL A 92 -0.95 4.87 1.71
CA VAL A 92 0.11 4.94 0.72
C VAL A 92 0.22 3.58 0.05
N ILE A 93 0.09 3.53 -1.28
CA ILE A 93 0.33 2.31 -2.06
C ILE A 93 1.53 2.51 -2.97
N ASN A 94 2.41 1.52 -2.96
CA ASN A 94 3.53 1.39 -3.88
C ASN A 94 3.23 0.29 -4.89
N PHE A 95 3.10 0.67 -6.16
CA PHE A 95 2.97 -0.24 -7.28
C PHE A 95 4.35 -0.66 -7.77
N GLY A 96 5.00 -1.53 -6.99
CA GLY A 96 6.38 -1.99 -7.18
C GLY A 96 6.75 -2.19 -8.65
N GLY A 97 7.89 -1.62 -9.06
CA GLY A 97 8.36 -1.67 -10.46
C GLY A 97 7.99 -0.46 -11.32
N HIS A 98 6.93 0.31 -11.01
CA HIS A 98 6.43 1.35 -11.93
C HIS A 98 6.73 2.80 -11.53
N ARG A 99 7.60 3.03 -10.53
CA ARG A 99 7.86 4.38 -9.95
C ARG A 99 6.56 5.07 -9.51
N LEU A 100 5.57 4.27 -9.14
CA LEU A 100 4.21 4.72 -8.92
C LEU A 100 3.86 4.54 -7.45
N LEU A 101 3.87 5.67 -6.75
CA LEU A 101 3.39 5.82 -5.39
C LEU A 101 2.09 6.62 -5.44
N GLY A 102 1.07 6.15 -4.74
CA GLY A 102 -0.20 6.83 -4.61
C GLY A 102 -0.56 7.03 -3.16
N VAL A 103 -1.20 8.16 -2.86
CA VAL A 103 -1.77 8.46 -1.54
C VAL A 103 -3.26 8.76 -1.71
N ALA A 104 -4.09 8.17 -0.85
CA ALA A 104 -5.50 8.50 -0.75
C ALA A 104 -5.98 8.29 0.69
N ARG A 105 -6.98 9.07 1.11
CA ARG A 105 -7.71 8.91 2.35
C ARG A 105 -9.09 8.33 2.10
N PRO A 106 -9.72 7.73 3.14
CA PRO A 106 -11.15 7.46 3.09
C PRO A 106 -11.92 8.75 2.82
N GLY A 107 -12.79 8.74 1.80
CA GLY A 107 -13.56 9.90 1.38
C GLY A 107 -12.93 10.75 0.27
N ASP A 108 -11.66 10.53 -0.07
CA ASP A 108 -11.05 11.19 -1.23
C ASP A 108 -11.73 10.71 -2.53
N GLU A 109 -11.93 11.62 -3.48
CA GLU A 109 -12.48 11.28 -4.81
C GLU A 109 -11.46 10.58 -5.71
N GLN A 110 -10.17 10.86 -5.51
CA GLN A 110 -9.09 10.37 -6.36
C GLN A 110 -7.80 10.13 -5.59
N TRP A 111 -6.97 9.22 -6.13
CA TRP A 111 -5.60 9.06 -5.66
C TRP A 111 -4.74 10.23 -6.10
N THR A 112 -3.90 10.73 -5.19
CA THR A 112 -2.83 11.66 -5.55
C THR A 112 -1.56 10.89 -5.84
N LYS A 113 -1.01 11.07 -7.05
CA LYS A 113 0.27 10.48 -7.45
C LYS A 113 1.41 11.22 -6.76
N VAL A 114 2.31 10.46 -6.14
CA VAL A 114 3.56 10.98 -5.60
C VAL A 114 4.65 10.78 -6.65
N GLU A 115 5.22 11.88 -7.12
CA GLU A 115 6.29 11.82 -8.10
C GLU A 115 7.53 11.14 -7.50
N CYS A 116 8.00 10.11 -8.19
CA CYS A 116 9.20 9.38 -7.80
C CYS A 116 10.11 9.20 -9.03
N GLY A 117 11.26 9.87 -9.01
CA GLY A 117 12.19 9.85 -10.14
C GLY A 117 12.74 8.44 -10.46
N HIS A 118 12.73 7.52 -9.48
CA HIS A 118 13.25 6.16 -9.61
C HIS A 118 12.32 5.12 -9.02
N ARG A 119 12.57 3.84 -9.32
CA ARG A 119 11.84 2.74 -8.69
C ARG A 119 12.19 2.71 -7.20
N THR A 120 11.20 2.48 -6.36
CA THR A 120 11.42 2.11 -4.97
C THR A 120 12.10 0.74 -4.91
N ARG A 121 13.08 0.56 -4.03
CA ARG A 121 13.64 -0.75 -3.69
C ARG A 121 12.88 -1.32 -2.51
N GLY A 122 12.30 -2.50 -2.72
CA GLY A 122 11.52 -3.19 -1.68
C GLY A 122 10.17 -2.55 -1.37
N PRO A 123 9.47 -3.04 -0.33
CA PRO A 123 8.17 -2.54 0.09
C PRO A 123 8.28 -1.18 0.79
N VAL A 124 7.15 -0.49 0.91
CA VAL A 124 7.01 0.66 1.83
C VAL A 124 6.86 0.16 3.26
N SER A 125 7.42 0.91 4.21
CA SER A 125 7.35 0.61 5.65
C SER A 125 6.80 1.80 6.40
N SER A 126 6.13 1.58 7.52
CA SER A 126 5.67 2.66 8.39
C SER A 126 6.39 2.60 9.72
N PHE A 127 6.76 3.77 10.22
CA PHE A 127 7.39 3.95 11.52
C PHE A 127 6.92 5.27 12.11
N THR A 128 6.50 5.26 13.38
CA THR A 128 5.99 6.45 14.10
C THR A 128 5.03 7.28 13.23
N GLY A 129 4.05 6.61 12.61
CA GLY A 129 3.02 7.27 11.81
C GLY A 129 3.41 7.80 10.45
N ARG A 130 4.67 7.62 10.05
CA ARG A 130 5.20 8.07 8.78
C ARG A 130 5.48 6.89 7.89
N VAL A 131 5.25 7.07 6.60
CA VAL A 131 5.53 6.04 5.59
C VAL A 131 6.86 6.35 4.91
N TYR A 132 7.72 5.35 4.86
CA TYR A 132 9.06 5.41 4.31
C TYR A 132 9.22 4.45 3.14
N CYS A 133 10.05 4.84 2.18
CA CYS A 133 10.46 4.01 1.07
C CYS A 133 11.94 4.24 0.77
N VAL A 134 12.56 3.29 0.06
CA VAL A 134 13.95 3.43 -0.37
C VAL A 134 13.99 3.74 -1.84
N VAL A 135 14.56 4.88 -2.22
CA VAL A 135 14.73 5.26 -3.61
C VAL A 135 16.23 5.29 -3.91
N ARG A 136 16.67 4.43 -4.85
CA ARG A 136 18.10 4.12 -5.10
C ARG A 136 18.82 3.58 -3.85
N LYS A 137 19.37 4.46 -3.02
CA LYS A 137 20.06 4.14 -1.76
C LYS A 137 19.68 5.12 -0.64
N THR A 138 18.63 5.92 -0.87
CA THR A 138 18.21 6.97 0.05
C THR A 138 16.87 6.58 0.65
N ALA A 139 16.80 6.61 1.98
CA ALA A 139 15.53 6.54 2.68
C ALA A 139 14.77 7.85 2.44
N MET A 140 13.57 7.72 1.88
CA MET A 140 12.65 8.81 1.64
C MET A 140 11.44 8.63 2.56
N VAL A 141 10.84 9.73 2.95
CA VAL A 141 9.56 9.77 3.66
C VAL A 141 8.49 10.31 2.70
N VAL A 142 7.30 9.74 2.77
CA VAL A 142 6.11 10.27 2.09
C VAL A 142 5.50 11.30 3.02
N GLU A 143 5.59 12.57 2.63
CA GLU A 143 5.00 13.67 3.36
C GLU A 143 3.58 13.89 2.86
N THR A 144 2.63 13.89 3.79
CA THR A 144 1.24 14.28 3.56
C THR A 144 0.97 15.57 4.32
N SER A 145 0.31 16.53 3.67
CA SER A 145 -0.12 17.79 4.29
C SER A 145 -1.45 18.23 3.66
N PRO A 146 -2.30 18.95 4.40
CA PRO A 146 -3.45 19.64 3.80
C PRO A 146 -3.02 20.78 2.86
N ASP A 147 -1.88 21.42 3.11
CA ASP A 147 -1.48 22.65 2.41
C ASP A 147 -0.82 22.41 1.05
N HIS A 148 -0.33 21.19 0.81
CA HIS A 148 0.34 20.84 -0.43
C HIS A 148 0.12 19.38 -0.82
N PRO A 149 0.21 19.04 -2.12
CA PRO A 149 0.14 17.66 -2.56
C PRO A 149 1.19 16.76 -1.86
N PRO A 150 0.88 15.47 -1.64
CA PRO A 150 1.84 14.53 -1.09
C PRO A 150 3.10 14.43 -1.94
N ARG A 151 4.27 14.38 -1.28
CA ARG A 151 5.57 14.38 -1.94
C ARG A 151 6.58 13.48 -1.23
N LEU A 152 7.64 13.12 -1.95
CA LEU A 152 8.80 12.46 -1.34
C LEU A 152 9.80 13.50 -0.84
N ALA A 153 10.16 13.40 0.43
CA ALA A 153 11.26 14.13 1.02
C ALA A 153 12.35 13.17 1.51
N LYS A 154 13.59 13.64 1.58
CA LYS A 154 14.68 12.86 2.18
C LYS A 154 14.36 12.66 3.66
N ALA A 155 14.41 11.42 4.13
CA ALA A 155 14.18 11.15 5.55
C ALA A 155 15.30 11.80 6.40
N PRO A 156 14.96 12.48 7.51
CA PRO A 156 15.96 13.13 8.37
C PRO A 156 16.90 12.13 9.04
N HIS A 157 16.40 10.92 9.30
CA HIS A 157 17.16 9.77 9.76
C HIS A 157 16.79 8.57 8.89
N ASN A 158 17.72 7.64 8.68
CA ASN A 158 17.44 6.41 7.96
C ASN A 158 16.84 5.37 8.94
N PRO A 159 15.51 5.12 8.90
CA PRO A 159 14.88 4.16 9.83
C PRO A 159 15.28 2.70 9.52
N PHE A 160 15.97 2.45 8.40
CA PHE A 160 16.38 1.11 7.97
C PHE A 160 17.80 0.72 8.39
N GLY A 161 18.52 1.59 9.11
CA GLY A 161 19.93 1.39 9.44
C GLY A 161 20.88 1.59 8.24
N SER A 162 22.19 1.56 8.47
CA SER A 162 23.19 1.71 7.39
C SER A 162 23.02 0.61 6.33
N MET A 163 22.67 1.01 5.10
CA MET A 163 22.58 0.08 3.97
C MET A 163 23.98 -0.23 3.44
N PRO A 164 24.32 -1.51 3.24
CA PRO A 164 25.58 -1.90 2.58
C PRO A 164 25.64 -1.46 1.10
#